data_AF-A0A967GPN5-F1
#
_entry.id   AF-A0A967GPN5-F1
#
_cell.length_a   1.000
_cell.length_b   1.000
_cell.length_c   1.000
_cell.angle_alpha   90.00
_cell.angle_beta   90.00
_cell.angle_gamma   90.00
#
_symmetry.space_group_name_H-M   'P 1'
#
loop_
_entity.id
_entity.type
_entity.pdbx_description
1 polymer ?
#
loop_
_entity_poly.entity_id
_entity_poly.type
_entity_poly.pdbx_seq_one_letter_code
_entity_poly.pdbx_strand_id
1 'polypeptide(L)' 'AAVRYATWFSKPRGVAYAEFYRAVPATAIAAGASLWERQMNLGPALECCLLAEDPLAVDGALDIAVVPLTLVYAPD' A
#
# COMPACT_ATOMS: atom_id res chain seq x y z
N ALA A 1 -15.84 -3.69 2.39
CA ALA A 1 -14.71 -4.38 3.02
C ALA A 1 -14.27 -3.55 4.22
N ALA A 2 -14.03 -4.18 5.37
CA ALA A 2 -13.52 -3.46 6.54
C ALA A 2 -11.99 -3.42 6.43
N VAL A 3 -11.42 -2.23 6.23
CA VAL A 3 -9.96 -2.06 6.20
C VAL A 3 -9.42 -2.29 7.62
N ARG A 4 -8.50 -3.25 7.77
CA ARG A 4 -7.91 -3.65 9.06
C ARG A 4 -6.38 -3.56 9.08
N TYR A 5 -5.74 -3.50 7.92
CA TYR A 5 -4.28 -3.42 7.81
C TYR A 5 -3.86 -2.35 6.81
N ALA A 6 -2.74 -1.69 7.12
CA ALA A 6 -1.98 -0.85 6.21
C ALA A 6 -0.60 -1.48 5.98
N THR A 7 -0.29 -1.82 4.72
CA THR A 7 1.05 -2.27 4.32
C THR A 7 1.77 -1.12 3.65
N TRP A 8 2.72 -0.52 4.35
CA TRP A 8 3.59 0.53 3.83
C TRP A 8 4.82 -0.08 3.17
N PHE A 9 5.25 0.47 2.05
CA PHE A 9 6.43 -0.02 1.34
C PHE A 9 6.99 1.03 0.37
N SER A 10 8.25 0.81 -0.02
CA SER A 10 8.88 1.44 -1.16
C SER A 10 8.71 0.52 -2.38
N LYS A 11 8.45 1.12 -3.54
CA LYS A 11 8.31 0.42 -4.82
C LYS A 11 9.48 -0.55 -5.09
N PRO A 12 9.26 -1.69 -5.77
CA PRO A 12 10.32 -2.63 -6.10
C PRO A 12 11.48 -2.00 -6.87
N ARG A 13 12.72 -2.39 -6.52
CA ARG A 13 13.95 -1.88 -7.18
C ARG A 13 13.94 -2.22 -8.67
N GLY A 14 14.30 -1.24 -9.50
CA GLY A 14 14.50 -1.46 -10.94
C GLY A 14 13.22 -1.53 -11.77
N VAL A 15 12.04 -1.48 -11.15
CA VAL A 15 10.76 -1.38 -11.87
C VAL A 15 10.52 0.09 -12.23
N ALA A 16 9.99 0.41 -13.40
CA ALA A 16 9.56 1.79 -13.73
C ALA A 16 8.20 2.11 -13.10
N TYR A 17 7.87 3.38 -12.81
CA TYR A 17 6.56 3.74 -12.24
C TYR A 17 5.39 3.32 -13.13
N ALA A 18 5.51 3.53 -14.44
CA ALA A 18 4.47 3.14 -15.40
C ALA A 18 4.19 1.63 -15.38
N GLU A 19 5.20 0.80 -15.15
CA GLU A 19 5.06 -0.66 -15.02
C GLU A 19 4.45 -1.04 -13.66
N PHE A 20 4.90 -0.38 -12.60
CA PHE A 20 4.34 -0.56 -11.26
C PHE A 20 2.83 -0.27 -11.22
N TYR A 21 2.39 0.83 -11.83
CA TYR A 21 0.96 1.16 -11.89
C TYR A 21 0.13 0.19 -12.72
N ARG A 22 0.74 -0.56 -13.64
CA ARG A 22 0.03 -1.62 -14.39
C ARG A 22 -0.17 -2.87 -13.55
N ALA A 23 0.78 -3.20 -12.68
CA ALA A 23 0.81 -4.48 -11.97
C ALA A 23 0.21 -4.42 -10.55
N VAL A 24 0.71 -3.51 -9.72
CA VAL A 24 0.39 -3.48 -8.28
C VAL A 24 -1.02 -2.96 -8.01
N PRO A 25 -1.51 -1.88 -8.65
CA PRO A 25 -2.90 -1.46 -8.52
C PRO A 25 -3.89 -2.52 -8.97
N ALA A 26 -3.60 -3.25 -10.05
CA ALA A 26 -4.49 -4.30 -10.55
C ALA A 26 -4.63 -5.46 -9.54
N THR A 27 -3.52 -5.88 -8.94
CA THR A 27 -3.50 -6.93 -7.91
C THR A 27 -4.19 -6.46 -6.63
N ALA A 28 -3.93 -5.22 -6.21
CA ALA A 28 -4.58 -4.62 -5.05
C ALA A 28 -6.10 -4.52 -5.24
N ILE A 29 -6.56 -4.02 -6.39
CA ILE A 29 -7.99 -3.91 -6.72
C ILE A 29 -8.64 -5.30 -6.74
N ALA A 30 -7.98 -6.30 -7.34
CA ALA A 30 -8.50 -7.67 -7.37
C ALA A 30 -8.65 -8.28 -5.96
N ALA A 31 -7.81 -7.88 -5.00
CA ALA A 31 -7.90 -8.28 -3.60
C ALA A 31 -8.87 -7.42 -2.77
N GLY A 32 -9.58 -6.47 -3.37
CA GLY A 32 -10.44 -5.51 -2.65
C GLY A 32 -9.66 -4.51 -1.79
N ALA A 33 -8.37 -4.34 -2.06
CA ALA A 33 -7.49 -3.40 -1.41
C ALA A 33 -7.45 -2.05 -2.14
N SER A 34 -6.97 -1.00 -1.45
CA SER A 34 -6.73 0.32 -2.03
C SER A 34 -5.25 0.67 -1.97
N LEU A 35 -4.67 1.12 -3.08
CA LEU A 35 -3.29 1.61 -3.14
C LEU A 35 -3.26 3.13 -3.03
N TRP A 36 -2.48 3.64 -2.08
CA TRP A 36 -2.21 5.04 -1.85
C TRP A 36 -0.73 5.29 -2.09
N GLU A 37 -0.41 6.44 -2.68
CA GLU A 37 0.96 6.82 -2.99
C GLU A 37 1.18 8.30 -2.70
N ARG A 38 2.36 8.62 -2.20
CA ARG A 38 2.77 9.99 -1.95
C ARG A 38 3.27 10.61 -3.27
N GLN A 39 2.67 11.73 -3.67
CA GLN A 39 3.08 12.48 -4.87
C GLN A 39 4.43 13.21 -4.68
N MET A 40 4.95 13.30 -3.46
CA MET A 40 6.26 13.87 -3.14
C MET A 40 6.94 13.06 -2.03
N ASN A 41 8.10 12.47 -2.34
CA ASN A 41 8.96 11.79 -1.36
C ASN A 41 10.07 12.72 -0.87
N LEU A 42 9.71 13.70 -0.06
CA LEU A 42 10.69 14.47 0.69
C LEU A 42 10.91 13.77 2.04
N GLY A 43 12.01 13.03 2.16
CA GLY A 43 12.44 12.37 3.40
C GLY A 43 12.29 10.84 3.42
N PRO A 44 12.58 10.20 4.56
CA PRO A 44 12.73 8.74 4.68
C PRO A 44 11.40 7.98 4.78
N ALA A 45 10.27 8.66 4.64
CA ALA A 45 8.96 8.03 4.77
C ALA A 45 8.62 7.21 3.51
N LEU A 46 7.99 6.06 3.74
CA LEU A 46 7.62 5.09 2.71
C LEU A 46 6.67 5.70 1.68
N GLU A 47 6.82 5.25 0.44
CA GLU A 47 6.20 5.85 -0.75
C GLU A 47 4.74 5.40 -0.94
N CYS A 48 4.48 4.12 -0.73
CA CYS A 48 3.21 3.46 -1.01
C CYS A 48 2.56 2.91 0.26
N CYS A 49 1.23 2.82 0.25
CA CYS A 49 0.43 2.17 1.29
C CYS A 49 -0.70 1.35 0.66
N LEU A 50 -0.81 0.08 1.04
CA LEU A 50 -1.96 -0.77 0.71
C LEU A 50 -2.87 -0.93 1.91
N LEU A 51 -4.14 -0.54 1.73
CA LEU A 51 -5.20 -0.70 2.71
C LEU A 51 -6.05 -1.92 2.35
N ALA A 52 -6.14 -2.88 3.27
CA ALA A 52 -6.83 -4.15 3.03
C ALA A 52 -7.47 -4.71 4.31
N GLU A 53 -8.35 -5.70 4.14
CA GLU A 53 -8.94 -6.46 5.26
C GLU A 53 -7.94 -7.45 5.88
N ASP A 54 -7.03 -8.00 5.07
CA ASP A 54 -5.94 -8.89 5.48
C ASP A 54 -4.58 -8.33 5.00
N PRO A 55 -3.45 -8.69 5.65
CA PRO A 55 -2.13 -8.30 5.17
C PRO A 55 -1.87 -8.79 3.75
N LEU A 56 -1.51 -7.87 2.84
CA LEU A 56 -1.21 -8.18 1.45
C LEU A 56 0.28 -8.06 1.19
N ALA A 57 0.91 -9.12 0.70
CA ALA A 57 2.29 -9.08 0.26
C ALA A 57 2.40 -8.37 -1.11
N VAL A 58 3.49 -7.62 -1.30
CA VAL A 58 3.84 -7.02 -2.59
C VAL A 58 5.20 -7.57 -3.00
N ASP A 59 5.22 -8.34 -4.07
CA ASP A 59 6.44 -8.98 -4.54
C ASP A 59 7.52 -7.95 -4.90
N GLY A 60 8.71 -8.16 -4.34
CA GLY A 60 9.86 -7.29 -4.55
C GLY A 60 9.76 -5.91 -3.89
N ALA A 61 8.71 -5.63 -3.13
CA ALA A 61 8.62 -4.38 -2.38
C ALA A 61 9.76 -4.25 -1.36
N LEU A 62 10.18 -3.02 -1.11
CA LEU A 62 11.26 -2.68 -0.21
C LEU A 62 10.72 -2.00 1.05
N ASP A 63 11.50 -2.03 2.12
CA ASP A 63 11.25 -1.27 3.36
C ASP A 63 9.83 -1.48 3.92
N ILE A 64 9.35 -2.73 3.93
CA ILE A 64 7.96 -3.07 4.23
C ILE A 64 7.66 -2.89 5.73
N ALA A 65 6.53 -2.24 6.03
CA ALA A 65 5.94 -2.18 7.36
C ALA A 65 4.44 -2.48 7.31
N VAL A 66 4.00 -3.53 8.01
CA VAL A 66 2.59 -3.89 8.14
C VAL A 66 2.07 -3.36 9.47
N VAL A 67 1.01 -2.56 9.42
CA VAL A 67 0.42 -1.88 10.58
C VAL A 67 -1.04 -2.31 10.72
N PRO A 68 -1.44 -2.96 11.83
CA PRO A 68 -2.85 -3.18 12.12
C PRO A 68 -3.53 -1.85 12.44
N LEU A 69 -4.73 -1.66 11.90
CA LEU A 69 -5.49 -0.43 12.02
C LEU A 69 -6.58 -0.59 13.08
N THR A 70 -6.76 0.45 13.88
CA THR A 70 -7.85 0.55 14.85
C THR A 70 -8.74 1.72 14.46
N LEU A 71 -10.05 1.50 14.44
CA LEU A 71 -11.02 2.57 14.22
C LEU A 71 -11.00 3.52 15.43
N VAL A 72 -10.55 4.75 15.22
CA VAL A 72 -10.48 5.78 16.29
C VAL A 72 -11.61 6.80 16.21
N TYR A 73 -12.30 6.88 15.07
CA TYR A 73 -13.40 7.81 14.84
C TYR A 73 -14.38 7.23 13.83
N ALA A 74 -15.67 7.27 14.16
CA ALA A 74 -16.77 7.02 13.24
C ALA A 74 -17.81 8.12 13.46
N PRO A 75 -18.23 8.85 12.42
CA PRO A 75 -19.33 9.80 12.54
C PRO A 75 -20.66 9.06 12.77
N ASP A 76 -21.58 9.71 13.48
CA ASP A 76 -22.97 9.26 13.66
C ASP A 76 -23.79 9.34 12.35
#